data_AF-A0A6V7KW73-F1
#
_entry.id   AF-A0A6V7KW73-F1
#
_cell.length_a   1.000
_cell.length_b   1.000
_cell.length_c   1.000
_cell.angle_alpha   90.00
_cell.angle_beta   90.00
_cell.angle_gamma   90.00
#
_symmetry.space_group_name_H-M   'P 1'
#
loop_
_entity.id
_entity.type
_entity.pdbx_description
1 polymer ?
#
loop_
_entity_poly.entity_id
_entity_poly.type
_entity_poly.pdbx_seq_one_letter_code
_entity_poly.pdbx_strand_id
1 'polypeptide(L)' 'VTREGELLPFFQTELKVGGDGEEDKIFFIWPTTIVHKIDQHSPLYHISAKDMLRERFEIIVMLE' A
#
# COMPACT_ATOMS: atom_id res chain seq x y z
N VAL A 1 -8.66 -14.54 -4.45
CA VAL A 1 -8.56 -15.83 -5.17
C VAL A 1 -7.62 -15.61 -6.34
N THR A 2 -6.62 -16.46 -6.53
CA THR A 2 -5.67 -16.35 -7.66
C THR A 2 -6.35 -16.67 -8.99
N ARG A 3 -5.65 -16.49 -10.10
CA ARG A 3 -6.19 -16.82 -11.44
C ARG A 3 -6.44 -18.33 -11.59
N GLU A 4 -5.70 -19.13 -10.82
CA GLU A 4 -5.74 -20.59 -10.77
C GLU A 4 -6.85 -21.10 -9.83
N GLY A 5 -7.59 -20.21 -9.16
CA GLY A 5 -8.67 -20.58 -8.25
C GLY A 5 -8.25 -20.83 -6.80
N GLU A 6 -7.00 -20.51 -6.45
CA GLU A 6 -6.50 -20.70 -5.09
C GLU A 6 -6.99 -19.58 -4.15
N LEU A 7 -7.45 -19.96 -2.96
CA LEU A 7 -7.81 -19.01 -1.91
C LEU A 7 -6.60 -18.80 -1.00
N LEU A 8 -6.03 -17.59 -1.05
CA LEU A 8 -4.94 -17.16 -0.18
C LEU A 8 -5.51 -16.36 0.99
N PRO A 9 -5.70 -16.97 2.17
CA PRO A 9 -6.17 -16.23 3.34
C PRO A 9 -5.09 -15.23 3.77
N PHE A 10 -5.51 -14.00 4.10
CA PHE A 10 -4.62 -12.94 4.56
C PHE A 10 -3.46 -12.64 3.60
N PHE A 11 -3.71 -12.69 2.29
CA PHE A 11 -2.71 -12.33 1.28
C PHE A 11 -2.12 -10.95 1.56
N GLN A 12 -0.79 -10.88 1.60
CA GLN A 12 -0.03 -9.66 1.81
C GLN A 12 0.67 -9.25 0.54
N THR A 13 0.70 -7.95 0.29
CA THR A 13 1.45 -7.35 -0.81
C THR A 13 2.14 -6.10 -0.29
N GLU A 14 3.40 -5.94 -0.65
CA GLU A 14 4.20 -4.81 -0.23
C GLU A 14 3.73 -3.52 -0.91
N LEU A 15 3.59 -2.45 -0.11
CA LEU A 15 3.37 -1.12 -0.64
C LEU A 15 4.71 -0.39 -0.69
N LYS A 16 5.16 -0.02 -1.89
CA LYS A 16 6.33 0.84 -2.05
C LYS A 16 6.06 2.20 -1.42
N VAL A 17 6.91 2.62 -0.49
CA VAL A 17 6.76 3.89 0.22
C VAL A 17 8.04 4.70 0.18
N GLY A 18 7.88 6.01 0.16
CA GLY A 18 8.98 6.97 0.23
C GLY A 18 8.66 8.13 1.17
N GLY A 19 9.63 9.02 1.35
CA GLY A 19 9.40 10.32 1.98
C GLY A 19 8.69 11.26 1.03
N ASP A 20 8.06 12.31 1.57
CA ASP A 20 7.53 13.39 0.75
C ASP A 20 8.64 14.00 -0.14
N GLY A 21 8.62 13.69 -1.44
CA GLY A 21 9.60 14.14 -2.43
C GLY A 21 10.71 13.14 -2.83
N GLU A 22 10.86 11.98 -2.18
CA GLU A 22 11.87 10.96 -2.54
C GLU A 22 11.26 9.55 -2.60
N GLU A 23 11.48 8.83 -3.71
CA GLU A 23 10.83 7.52 -3.95
C GLU A 23 11.31 6.40 -3.02
N ASP A 24 12.53 6.47 -2.46
CA ASP A 24 13.14 5.31 -1.76
C ASP A 24 14.03 5.67 -0.55
N LYS A 25 14.12 6.95 -0.17
CA LYS A 25 14.99 7.40 0.93
C LYS A 25 14.18 8.12 1.98
N ILE A 26 14.18 7.54 3.18
CA ILE A 26 13.45 8.08 4.32
C ILE A 26 14.47 8.42 5.39
N PHE A 27 14.64 9.70 5.67
CA PHE A 27 15.47 10.19 6.77
C PHE A 27 14.56 10.63 7.92
N PHE A 28 14.54 9.84 9.00
CA PHE A 28 13.73 10.08 10.19
C PHE A 28 14.42 11.01 11.20
N ILE A 29 14.87 12.18 10.76
CA ILE A 29 15.44 13.19 11.67
C ILE A 29 14.32 14.03 12.30
N TRP A 30 13.19 14.16 11.60
CA TRP A 30 12.02 14.96 11.97
C TRP A 30 10.74 14.18 11.68
N PRO A 31 9.56 14.64 12.16
CA PRO A 31 8.29 14.08 11.73
C PRO A 31 8.17 14.10 10.20
N THR A 32 8.07 12.92 9.60
CA THR A 32 8.05 12.74 8.14
C THR A 32 6.75 12.07 7.72
N THR A 33 6.13 12.61 6.67
CA THR A 33 4.99 11.96 6.02
C THR A 33 5.52 10.87 5.08
N ILE A 34 5.04 9.66 5.29
CA ILE A 34 5.33 8.50 4.44
C ILE A 34 4.26 8.42 3.36
N VAL A 35 4.71 8.31 2.11
CA VAL A 35 3.82 8.37 0.95
C VAL A 35 3.93 7.08 0.16
N HIS A 36 2.79 6.39 -0.03
CA HIS A 36 2.62 5.41 -1.09
C HIS A 36 1.99 6.08 -2.29
N LYS A 37 2.72 6.17 -3.41
CA LYS A 37 2.15 6.67 -4.66
C LYS A 37 1.34 5.55 -5.33
N ILE A 38 0.05 5.78 -5.48
CA ILE A 38 -0.86 4.86 -6.19
C ILE A 38 -0.63 5.05 -7.70
N ASP A 39 0.34 4.32 -8.25
CA ASP A 39 0.60 4.23 -9.69
C ASP A 39 -0.07 2.99 -10.31
N GLN A 40 0.13 2.76 -11.60
CA GLN A 40 -0.46 1.61 -12.32
C GLN A 40 -0.03 0.22 -11.80
N HIS A 41 1.00 0.15 -10.95
CA HIS A 41 1.49 -1.08 -10.34
C HIS A 41 1.01 -1.24 -8.88
N SER A 42 0.39 -0.21 -8.30
CA SER A 42 -0.16 -0.26 -6.94
C SER A 42 -1.34 -1.24 -6.86
N PRO A 43 -1.45 -2.04 -5.78
CA PRO A 43 -2.63 -2.87 -5.54
C PRO A 43 -3.89 -2.03 -5.27
N LEU A 44 -3.74 -0.73 -5.01
CA LEU A 44 -4.84 0.21 -4.77
C LEU A 44 -5.28 0.95 -6.05
N TYR A 45 -4.62 0.73 -7.20
CA TYR A 45 -4.81 1.52 -8.42
C TYR A 45 -6.25 1.56 -8.95
N HIS A 46 -6.98 0.45 -8.80
CA HIS A 46 -8.35 0.32 -9.31
C HIS A 46 -9.43 0.56 -8.24
N ILE A 47 -9.06 0.99 -7.03
CA ILE A 47 -10.01 1.21 -5.95
C ILE A 47 -10.54 2.65 -6.03
N SER A 48 -11.85 2.79 -6.23
CA SER A 48 -12.50 4.11 -6.16
C SER A 48 -12.80 4.53 -4.71
N ALA A 49 -13.12 5.80 -4.50
CA ALA A 49 -13.55 6.29 -3.17
C ALA A 49 -14.78 5.55 -2.62
N LYS A 50 -15.66 5.05 -3.50
CA LYS A 50 -16.83 4.26 -3.08
C LYS A 50 -16.43 2.85 -2.65
N ASP A 51 -15.46 2.26 -3.32
CA ASP A 51 -14.96 0.91 -3.01
C ASP A 51 -14.19 0.95 -1.68
N MET A 52 -13.40 1.99 -1.44
CA MET A 52 -12.72 2.23 -0.14
C MET A 52 -13.65 2.16 1.08
N LEU A 53 -14.92 2.54 0.94
CA LEU A 53 -15.90 2.51 2.04
C LEU A 53 -16.51 1.13 2.28
N ARG A 54 -16.31 0.17 1.37
CA ARG A 54 -16.98 -1.14 1.33
C ARG A 54 -15.99 -2.31 1.42
N GLU A 55 -14.85 -2.14 0.78
CA GLU A 55 -13.78 -3.13 0.74
C GLU A 55 -13.22 -3.38 2.13
N ARG A 56 -12.82 -4.62 2.39
CA ARG A 56 -12.24 -5.04 3.66
C ARG A 56 -10.79 -5.45 3.44
N PHE A 57 -9.88 -4.55 3.76
CA PHE A 57 -8.45 -4.80 3.78
C PHE A 57 -7.81 -4.07 4.96
N GLU A 58 -6.56 -4.41 5.25
CA GLU A 58 -5.76 -3.77 6.29
C GLU A 58 -4.46 -3.27 5.67
N ILE A 59 -4.02 -2.08 6.07
CA ILE A 59 -2.68 -1.58 5.75
C ILE A 59 -1.87 -1.74 7.03
N ILE A 60 -0.91 -2.66 6.98
CA ILE A 60 0.02 -2.90 8.07
C ILE A 60 1.22 -1.98 7.85
N VAL A 61 1.51 -1.11 8.81
CA VAL A 61 2.66 -0.21 8.78
C VAL A 61 3.64 -0.64 9.86
N MET A 62 4.91 -0.78 9.48
CA MET A 62 6.01 -1.14 10.37
C MET A 62 7.16 -0.16 10.15
N LEU A 63 7.88 0.14 11.23
CA LEU A 63 9.11 0.92 11.22
C LEU A 63 10.09 0.16 12.12
N GLU A 64 11.26 -0.17 11.57
CA GLU A 64 12.38 -0.79 12.31
C GLU A 64 13.49 0.24 12.58
#